data_AF-A0A2R8BB41-F1
#
_entry.id   AF-A0A2R8BB41-F1
#
_cell.length_a   1.000
_cell.length_b   1.000
_cell.length_c   1.000
_cell.angle_alpha   90.00
_cell.angle_beta   90.00
_cell.angle_gamma   90.00
#
_symmetry.space_group_name_H-M   'P 1'
#
loop_
_entity.id
_entity.type
_entity.pdbx_description
1 polymer ?
#
loop_
_entity_poly.entity_id
_entity_poly.type
_entity_poly.pdbx_seq_one_letter_code
_entity_poly.pdbx_strand_id
1 'polypeptide(L)'
;MSYPYSNTETLADGLLHAAGLIAVYAGVKYLMAHDASPAVIVYAVLAGFAFVASAVYHMTPWDRMRPVLRRIDHAAIYLKIAGTYTPLALMLGSGFSYAVLVIVWVISVLGALAKLTIWGAGGRGSLAVYLGLGWVSVLLACPIALQFGTFVFGCIATGGVLYTLGCLVFARPSFRFQNPIWHGFVLSASACCFMAVAATQSQRIQISPYTSLDMPEPVTTQMLAPVPACDNNQMIVQPLTFQHAQNNHPCATFTIVAFDSSTL
;
A
#
# COMPACT_ATOMS: atom_id res chain seq x y z
N MET A 1 27.26 4.76 -14.85
CA MET A 1 27.36 3.49 -15.61
C MET A 1 27.90 3.83 -16.98
N SER A 2 29.01 3.19 -17.36
CA SER A 2 29.72 3.45 -18.61
C SER A 2 29.05 2.65 -19.72
N TYR A 3 28.55 3.35 -20.72
CA TYR A 3 28.13 2.81 -22.01
C TYR A 3 29.42 2.56 -22.84
N PRO A 4 29.52 1.49 -23.67
CA PRO A 4 28.43 0.78 -24.31
C PRO A 4 28.24 -0.68 -23.87
N TYR A 5 26.97 -1.12 -23.81
CA TYR A 5 26.57 -2.53 -23.70
C TYR A 5 26.49 -3.18 -25.09
N SER A 6 26.41 -4.51 -25.14
CA SER A 6 26.11 -5.21 -26.39
C SER A 6 24.73 -4.82 -26.94
N ASN A 7 24.54 -4.85 -28.27
CA ASN A 7 23.23 -4.58 -28.90
C ASN A 7 22.13 -5.48 -28.32
N THR A 8 22.46 -6.72 -27.98
CA THR A 8 21.54 -7.68 -27.37
C THR A 8 21.08 -7.28 -25.96
N GLU A 9 21.99 -6.73 -25.15
CA GLU A 9 21.64 -6.26 -23.80
C GLU A 9 20.80 -5.00 -23.85
N THR A 10 21.13 -4.08 -24.78
CA THR A 10 20.34 -2.87 -24.99
C THR A 10 18.92 -3.19 -25.47
N LEU A 11 18.79 -4.14 -26.40
CA LEU A 11 17.48 -4.61 -26.85
C LEU A 11 16.68 -5.27 -25.72
N ALA A 12 17.30 -6.17 -24.95
CA ALA A 12 16.65 -6.83 -23.82
C ALA A 12 16.19 -5.82 -22.76
N ASP A 13 17.00 -4.81 -22.46
CA ASP A 13 16.67 -3.72 -21.53
C ASP A 13 15.49 -2.90 -22.06
N GLY A 14 15.52 -2.53 -23.35
CA GLY A 14 14.45 -1.80 -24.00
C GLY A 14 13.11 -2.54 -24.01
N LEU A 15 13.13 -3.86 -24.26
CA LEU A 15 11.92 -4.70 -24.20
C LEU A 15 11.31 -4.72 -22.80
N LEU A 16 12.13 -4.77 -21.74
CA LEU A 16 11.65 -4.72 -20.37
C LEU A 16 11.07 -3.36 -20.00
N HIS A 17 11.67 -2.26 -20.46
CA HIS A 17 11.08 -0.93 -20.28
C HIS A 17 9.75 -0.80 -21.02
N ALA A 18 9.65 -1.29 -22.26
CA ALA A 18 8.41 -1.30 -23.02
C ALA A 18 7.31 -2.10 -22.30
N ALA A 19 7.63 -3.33 -21.85
CA ALA A 19 6.72 -4.16 -21.07
C ALA A 19 6.30 -3.47 -19.77
N GLY A 20 7.24 -2.82 -19.06
CA GLY A 20 6.95 -2.08 -17.84
C GLY A 20 6.05 -0.87 -18.06
N LEU A 21 6.23 -0.13 -19.14
CA LEU A 21 5.37 1.01 -19.50
C LEU A 21 3.95 0.56 -19.86
N ILE A 22 3.82 -0.54 -20.60
CA ILE A 22 2.50 -1.13 -20.91
C ILE A 22 1.81 -1.59 -19.62
N ALA A 23 2.54 -2.31 -18.75
CA ALA A 23 2.02 -2.83 -17.50
C ALA A 23 1.59 -1.70 -16.54
N VAL A 24 2.42 -0.66 -16.37
CA VAL A 24 2.07 0.46 -15.48
C VAL A 24 0.89 1.25 -16.02
N TYR A 25 0.79 1.46 -17.34
CA TYR A 25 -0.37 2.12 -17.95
C TYR A 25 -1.66 1.32 -17.72
N ALA A 26 -1.64 0.01 -18.00
CA ALA A 26 -2.79 -0.86 -17.77
C ALA A 26 -3.16 -0.91 -16.28
N GLY A 27 -2.17 -1.00 -15.39
CA GLY A 27 -2.37 -1.00 -13.95
C GLY A 27 -2.98 0.31 -13.43
N VAL A 28 -2.45 1.46 -13.84
CA VAL A 28 -3.02 2.77 -13.47
C VAL A 28 -4.47 2.87 -13.92
N LYS A 29 -4.78 2.48 -15.16
CA LYS A 29 -6.17 2.44 -15.63
C LYS A 29 -7.06 1.56 -14.78
N TYR A 30 -6.58 0.36 -14.42
CA TYR A 30 -7.32 -0.55 -13.54
C TYR A 30 -7.59 0.10 -12.18
N LEU A 31 -6.57 0.66 -11.51
CA LEU A 31 -6.73 1.27 -10.20
C LEU A 31 -7.71 2.45 -10.23
N MET A 32 -7.57 3.34 -11.22
CA MET A 32 -8.44 4.51 -11.35
C MET A 32 -9.90 4.16 -11.66
N ALA A 33 -10.14 3.00 -12.28
CA ALA A 33 -11.50 2.51 -12.52
C ALA A 33 -12.18 1.96 -11.25
N HIS A 34 -11.42 1.61 -10.22
CA HIS A 34 -11.93 0.99 -8.99
C HIS A 34 -11.90 1.93 -7.78
N ASP A 35 -10.84 2.74 -7.64
CA ASP A 35 -10.71 3.75 -6.59
C ASP A 35 -9.77 4.88 -7.03
N ALA A 36 -10.33 6.09 -7.10
CA ALA A 36 -9.60 7.33 -7.41
C ALA A 36 -9.30 8.15 -6.14
N SER A 37 -9.21 7.51 -4.97
CA SER A 37 -8.81 8.18 -3.74
C SER A 37 -7.42 8.84 -3.88
N PRO A 38 -7.14 9.95 -3.17
CA PRO A 38 -5.85 10.63 -3.25
C PRO A 38 -4.65 9.70 -2.98
N ALA A 39 -4.82 8.73 -2.09
CA ALA A 39 -3.79 7.76 -1.75
C ALA A 39 -3.40 6.87 -2.95
N VAL A 40 -4.40 6.40 -3.70
CA VAL A 40 -4.19 5.58 -4.91
C VAL A 40 -3.64 6.43 -6.04
N ILE A 41 -4.10 7.67 -6.20
CA ILE A 41 -3.55 8.61 -7.18
C ILE A 41 -2.06 8.84 -6.93
N VAL A 42 -1.66 9.08 -5.68
CA VAL A 42 -0.24 9.26 -5.30
C VAL A 42 0.57 8.02 -5.67
N TYR A 43 0.09 6.82 -5.34
CA TYR A 43 0.75 5.58 -5.75
C TYR A 43 0.90 5.47 -7.28
N ALA A 44 -0.20 5.66 -8.02
CA ALA A 44 -0.26 5.55 -9.48
C ALA A 44 0.70 6.52 -10.18
N VAL A 45 0.69 7.79 -9.76
CA VAL A 45 1.54 8.84 -10.33
C VAL A 45 3.02 8.56 -10.06
N LEU A 46 3.38 8.21 -8.82
CA LEU A 46 4.79 7.99 -8.47
C LEU A 46 5.35 6.69 -9.06
N ALA A 47 4.54 5.64 -9.13
CA ALA A 47 4.90 4.42 -9.85
C ALA A 47 5.09 4.71 -11.34
N GLY A 48 4.12 5.35 -12.00
CA GLY A 48 4.20 5.74 -13.40
C GLY A 48 5.41 6.62 -13.70
N PHE A 49 5.65 7.64 -12.88
CA PHE A 49 6.80 8.53 -13.01
C PHE A 49 8.12 7.77 -12.95
N ALA A 50 8.29 6.83 -12.02
CA ALA A 50 9.52 6.05 -11.92
C ALA A 50 9.77 5.16 -13.15
N PHE A 51 8.73 4.49 -13.68
CA PHE A 51 8.88 3.68 -14.90
C PHE A 51 9.20 4.54 -16.13
N VAL A 52 8.55 5.71 -16.27
CA VAL A 52 8.82 6.66 -17.35
C VAL A 52 10.23 7.24 -17.24
N ALA A 53 10.63 7.72 -16.06
CA ALA A 53 11.97 8.28 -15.84
C ALA A 53 13.06 7.28 -16.18
N SER A 54 12.87 6.01 -15.78
CA SER A 54 13.80 4.92 -16.07
C SER A 54 13.91 4.62 -17.56
N ALA A 55 12.76 4.48 -18.24
CA ALA A 55 12.73 4.26 -19.68
C ALA A 55 13.40 5.42 -20.44
N VAL A 56 13.09 6.67 -20.09
CA VAL A 56 13.68 7.85 -20.74
C VAL A 56 15.19 7.91 -20.52
N TYR A 57 15.68 7.59 -19.32
CA TYR A 57 17.12 7.58 -19.02
C TYR A 57 17.87 6.50 -19.80
N HIS A 58 17.35 5.28 -19.85
CA HIS A 58 18.01 4.15 -20.51
C HIS A 58 17.92 4.23 -22.03
N MET A 59 16.77 4.67 -22.58
CA MET A 59 16.51 4.70 -24.02
C MET A 59 16.90 6.01 -24.70
N THR A 60 17.35 7.01 -23.93
CA THR A 60 17.83 8.29 -24.48
C THR A 60 19.07 8.08 -25.37
N PRO A 61 19.07 8.58 -26.63
CA PRO A 61 20.26 8.57 -27.48
C PRO A 61 21.21 9.75 -27.18
N TRP A 62 20.78 10.75 -26.41
CA TRP A 62 21.52 11.99 -26.17
C TRP A 62 22.40 11.94 -24.92
N ASP A 63 23.72 11.89 -25.11
CA ASP A 63 24.69 11.82 -24.01
C ASP A 63 24.70 13.05 -23.10
N ARG A 64 24.40 14.23 -23.65
CA ARG A 64 24.40 15.49 -22.88
C ARG A 64 23.36 15.50 -21.75
N MET A 65 22.19 14.91 -21.97
CA MET A 65 21.11 14.88 -20.98
C MET A 65 21.21 13.70 -20.01
N ARG A 66 21.98 12.66 -20.39
CA ARG A 66 22.08 11.39 -19.66
C ARG A 66 22.46 11.54 -18.18
N PRO A 67 23.38 12.44 -17.75
CA PRO A 67 23.68 12.63 -16.33
C PRO A 67 22.50 13.15 -15.52
N VAL A 68 21.69 14.05 -16.09
CA VAL A 68 20.50 14.62 -15.44
C VAL A 68 19.39 13.58 -15.36
N LEU A 69 19.11 12.90 -16.48
CA LEU A 69 18.12 11.83 -16.52
C LEU A 69 18.44 10.70 -15.55
N ARG A 70 19.73 10.35 -15.37
CA ARG A 70 20.16 9.38 -14.36
C ARG A 70 19.80 9.82 -12.94
N ARG A 71 19.98 11.11 -12.61
CA ARG A 71 19.63 11.62 -11.28
C ARG A 71 18.13 11.56 -11.06
N ILE A 72 17.34 11.91 -12.07
CA ILE A 72 15.88 11.85 -12.03
C ILE A 72 15.40 10.41 -11.84
N ASP A 73 15.89 9.47 -12.66
CA ASP A 73 15.56 8.04 -12.54
C ASP A 73 15.87 7.50 -11.13
N HIS A 74 17.08 7.76 -10.63
CA HIS A 74 17.47 7.33 -9.30
C HIS A 74 16.68 8.03 -8.17
N ALA A 75 16.29 9.29 -8.35
CA ALA A 75 15.44 10.01 -7.40
C ALA A 75 14.01 9.47 -7.39
N ALA A 76 13.49 9.06 -8.55
CA ALA A 76 12.14 8.52 -8.69
C ALA A 76 11.94 7.23 -7.90
N ILE A 77 13.00 6.44 -7.67
CA ILE A 77 12.95 5.24 -6.81
C ILE A 77 12.53 5.60 -5.38
N TYR A 78 13.07 6.68 -4.80
CA TYR A 78 12.69 7.13 -3.45
C TYR A 78 11.20 7.45 -3.37
N LEU A 79 10.71 8.20 -4.35
CA LEU A 79 9.31 8.63 -4.40
C LEU A 79 8.38 7.44 -4.64
N LYS A 80 8.75 6.51 -5.52
CA LYS A 80 7.99 5.28 -5.76
C LYS A 80 7.84 4.44 -4.49
N ILE A 81 8.90 4.34 -3.67
CA ILE A 81 8.82 3.65 -2.38
C ILE A 81 7.76 4.33 -1.50
N ALA A 82 7.85 5.65 -1.29
CA ALA A 82 6.88 6.38 -0.48
C ALA A 82 5.44 6.29 -1.03
N GLY A 83 5.28 6.37 -2.35
CA GLY A 83 4.00 6.18 -3.03
C GLY A 83 3.41 4.79 -2.78
N THR A 84 4.22 3.74 -2.69
CA THR A 84 3.77 2.37 -2.41
C THR A 84 3.24 2.20 -0.99
N TYR A 85 3.85 2.87 -0.01
CA TYR A 85 3.37 2.84 1.38
C TYR A 85 2.07 3.61 1.57
N THR A 86 1.85 4.67 0.78
CA THR A 86 0.76 5.62 0.97
C THR A 86 -0.63 4.97 1.05
N PRO A 87 -1.11 4.20 0.04
CA PRO A 87 -2.41 3.56 0.13
C PRO A 87 -2.48 2.52 1.25
N LEU A 88 -1.43 1.71 1.44
CA LEU A 88 -1.42 0.65 2.45
C LEU A 88 -1.50 1.20 3.88
N ALA A 89 -0.65 2.18 4.21
CA ALA A 89 -0.60 2.78 5.53
C ALA A 89 -1.85 3.60 5.86
N LEU A 90 -2.43 4.29 4.85
CA LEU A 90 -3.67 5.02 5.02
C LEU A 90 -4.88 4.10 5.21
N MET A 91 -4.89 2.96 4.53
CA MET A 91 -5.94 1.94 4.72
C MET A 91 -5.82 1.18 6.04
N LEU A 92 -4.61 0.96 6.55
CA LEU A 92 -4.42 0.42 7.91
C LEU A 92 -5.02 1.34 8.98
N GLY A 93 -4.99 2.66 8.77
CA GLY A 93 -5.75 3.61 9.58
C GLY A 93 -5.31 3.77 11.03
N SER A 94 -4.11 3.30 11.39
CA SER A 94 -3.60 3.33 12.76
C SER A 94 -2.57 4.44 12.95
N GLY A 95 -2.45 4.99 14.17
CA GLY A 95 -1.40 5.97 14.48
C GLY A 95 0.02 5.45 14.18
N PHE A 96 0.24 4.16 14.39
CA PHE A 96 1.49 3.49 14.05
C PHE A 96 1.76 3.46 12.54
N SER A 97 0.77 3.09 11.72
CA SER A 97 0.94 3.08 10.25
C SER A 97 1.16 4.48 9.69
N TYR A 98 0.51 5.49 10.26
CA TYR A 98 0.76 6.90 9.91
C TYR A 98 2.18 7.35 10.28
N ALA A 99 2.69 6.97 11.46
CA ALA A 99 4.05 7.30 11.87
C ALA A 99 5.08 6.68 10.91
N VAL A 100 4.90 5.40 10.54
CA VAL A 100 5.74 4.73 9.53
C VAL A 100 5.67 5.47 8.19
N LEU A 101 4.48 5.85 7.74
CA LEU A 101 4.29 6.59 6.49
C LEU A 101 5.04 7.92 6.49
N VAL A 102 4.95 8.70 7.57
CA VAL A 102 5.67 9.97 7.70
C VAL A 102 7.18 9.77 7.62
N ILE A 103 7.72 8.78 8.35
CA ILE A 103 9.15 8.46 8.33
C ILE A 103 9.61 8.12 6.91
N VAL A 104 8.87 7.24 6.22
CA VAL A 104 9.18 6.85 4.85
C VAL A 104 9.16 8.06 3.92
N TRP A 105 8.14 8.92 4.00
CA TRP A 105 8.06 10.12 3.16
C TRP A 105 9.20 11.10 3.41
N VAL A 106 9.54 11.38 4.67
CA VAL A 106 10.63 12.30 5.03
C VAL A 106 11.94 11.79 4.46
N ILE A 107 12.30 10.52 4.71
CA ILE A 107 13.55 9.94 4.23
C ILE A 107 13.55 9.88 2.69
N SER A 108 12.43 9.55 2.06
CA SER A 108 12.30 9.52 0.59
C SER A 108 12.47 10.89 -0.05
N VAL A 109 11.85 11.93 0.49
CA VAL A 109 12.00 13.31 -0.04
C VAL A 109 13.43 13.78 0.13
N LEU A 110 14.04 13.59 1.31
CA LEU A 110 15.43 13.95 1.55
C LEU A 110 16.38 13.18 0.63
N GLY A 111 16.16 11.88 0.45
CA GLY A 111 16.92 11.03 -0.47
C GLY A 111 16.81 11.46 -1.94
N ALA A 112 15.59 11.78 -2.40
CA ALA A 112 15.34 12.28 -3.73
C ALA A 112 16.05 13.63 -3.96
N LEU A 113 15.90 14.58 -3.04
CA LEU A 113 16.56 15.89 -3.11
C LEU A 113 18.08 15.75 -3.10
N ALA A 114 18.64 14.93 -2.21
CA ALA A 114 20.07 14.65 -2.16
C ALA A 114 20.58 14.07 -3.48
N LYS A 115 19.80 13.21 -4.15
CA LYS A 115 20.18 12.65 -5.45
C LYS A 115 20.15 13.68 -6.58
N LEU A 116 19.24 14.64 -6.54
CA LEU A 116 19.14 15.69 -7.54
C LEU A 116 20.25 16.74 -7.38
N THR A 117 20.61 17.09 -6.14
CA THR A 117 21.44 18.26 -5.81
C THR A 117 22.88 17.92 -5.42
N ILE A 118 23.09 16.97 -4.51
CA ILE A 118 24.36 16.76 -3.80
C ILE A 118 25.13 15.56 -4.38
N TRP A 119 24.44 14.45 -4.66
CA TRP A 119 25.11 13.25 -5.14
C TRP A 119 25.35 13.30 -6.65
N GLY A 120 26.64 13.28 -7.02
CA GLY A 120 27.06 13.09 -8.40
C GLY A 120 26.46 11.80 -9.02
N ALA A 121 26.41 11.75 -10.35
CA ALA A 121 25.77 10.69 -11.14
C ALA A 121 26.36 9.27 -10.95
N GLY A 122 27.35 9.09 -10.07
CA GLY A 122 28.01 7.82 -9.73
C GLY A 122 27.88 7.37 -8.28
N GLY A 123 27.16 8.10 -7.41
CA GLY A 123 27.05 7.78 -5.98
C GLY A 123 26.36 6.43 -5.73
N ARG A 124 27.13 5.42 -5.27
CA ARG A 124 26.68 4.05 -4.96
C ARG A 124 26.01 3.92 -3.58
N GLY A 125 26.08 4.95 -2.74
CA GLY A 125 25.49 4.96 -1.38
C GLY A 125 23.96 4.91 -1.34
N SER A 126 23.27 5.16 -2.46
CA SER A 126 21.81 5.19 -2.48
C SER A 126 21.16 3.81 -2.38
N LEU A 127 21.85 2.73 -2.78
CA LEU A 127 21.29 1.38 -2.79
C LEU A 127 20.91 0.89 -1.38
N ALA A 128 21.79 1.11 -0.40
CA ALA A 128 21.55 0.74 0.99
C ALA A 128 20.34 1.50 1.57
N VAL A 129 20.20 2.79 1.23
CA VAL A 129 19.07 3.60 1.67
C VAL A 129 17.76 3.13 1.02
N TYR A 130 17.77 2.78 -0.28
CA TYR A 130 16.60 2.22 -0.95
C TYR A 130 16.15 0.92 -0.28
N LEU A 131 17.10 0.02 -0.01
CA LEU A 131 16.81 -1.27 0.59
C LEU A 131 16.31 -1.08 2.02
N GLY A 132 16.99 -0.24 2.83
CA GLY A 132 16.54 0.10 4.17
C GLY A 132 15.11 0.66 4.19
N LEU A 133 14.80 1.63 3.32
CA LEU A 133 13.45 2.17 3.15
C LEU A 133 12.42 1.10 2.73
N GLY A 134 12.79 0.17 1.85
CA GLY A 134 11.92 -0.94 1.46
C GLY A 134 11.61 -1.86 2.64
N TRP A 135 12.61 -2.15 3.47
CA TRP A 135 12.49 -3.06 4.62
C TRP A 135 11.81 -2.46 5.84
N VAL A 136 11.61 -1.13 5.90
CA VAL A 136 10.71 -0.49 6.88
C VAL A 136 9.30 -1.11 6.86
N SER A 137 8.88 -1.71 5.74
CA SER A 137 7.57 -2.34 5.56
C SER A 137 7.38 -3.55 6.44
N VAL A 138 8.46 -4.18 6.93
CA VAL A 138 8.40 -5.26 7.92
C VAL A 138 7.71 -4.80 9.20
N LEU A 139 7.83 -3.52 9.57
CA LEU A 139 7.09 -2.96 10.71
C LEU A 139 5.57 -3.07 10.51
N LEU A 140 5.10 -3.02 9.27
CA LEU A 140 3.69 -3.15 8.92
C LEU A 140 3.28 -4.59 8.57
N ALA A 141 4.17 -5.58 8.68
CA ALA A 141 3.90 -6.96 8.28
C ALA A 141 2.71 -7.59 9.02
N CYS A 142 2.73 -7.50 10.36
CA CYS A 142 1.66 -8.02 11.20
C CYS A 142 0.29 -7.35 10.93
N PRO A 143 0.16 -6.01 10.97
CA PRO A 143 -1.12 -5.37 10.70
C PRO A 143 -1.62 -5.62 9.27
N ILE A 144 -0.73 -5.69 8.26
CA ILE A 144 -1.11 -6.05 6.89
C ILE A 144 -1.69 -7.47 6.84
N ALA A 145 -1.03 -8.45 7.47
CA ALA A 145 -1.47 -9.83 7.45
C ALA A 145 -2.83 -10.02 8.16
N LEU A 146 -3.03 -9.34 9.29
CA LEU A 146 -4.26 -9.41 10.06
C LEU A 146 -5.44 -8.69 9.38
N GLN A 147 -5.19 -7.52 8.78
CA GLN A 147 -6.27 -6.69 8.22
C GLN A 147 -6.62 -7.04 6.76
N PHE A 148 -5.63 -7.36 5.93
CA PHE A 148 -5.83 -7.58 4.50
C PHE A 148 -5.69 -9.04 4.06
N GLY A 149 -5.26 -9.91 4.99
CA GLY A 149 -5.09 -11.34 4.76
C GLY A 149 -3.77 -11.73 4.09
N THR A 150 -3.61 -13.04 3.91
CA THR A 150 -2.35 -13.66 3.48
C THR A 150 -1.96 -13.35 2.04
N PHE A 151 -2.93 -13.07 1.15
CA PHE A 151 -2.64 -12.72 -0.25
C PHE A 151 -1.91 -11.39 -0.36
N VAL A 152 -2.42 -10.34 0.30
CA VAL A 152 -1.81 -8.99 0.28
C VAL A 152 -0.44 -9.05 0.97
N PHE A 153 -0.35 -9.70 2.13
CA PHE A 153 0.92 -9.93 2.81
C PHE A 153 1.94 -10.66 1.92
N GLY A 154 1.53 -11.76 1.28
CA GLY A 154 2.37 -12.54 0.39
C GLY A 154 2.88 -11.72 -0.79
N CYS A 155 2.03 -10.90 -1.42
CA CYS A 155 2.45 -9.98 -2.48
C CYS A 155 3.52 -8.99 -1.99
N ILE A 156 3.34 -8.35 -0.84
CA ILE A 156 4.32 -7.41 -0.30
C ILE A 156 5.63 -8.11 0.07
N ALA A 157 5.56 -9.28 0.72
CA ALA A 157 6.73 -10.07 1.08
C ALA A 157 7.52 -10.52 -0.16
N THR A 158 6.84 -11.08 -1.16
CA THR A 158 7.46 -11.48 -2.44
C THR A 158 8.07 -10.27 -3.15
N GLY A 159 7.38 -9.13 -3.18
CA GLY A 159 7.92 -7.88 -3.73
C GLY A 159 9.22 -7.44 -3.04
N GLY A 160 9.25 -7.47 -1.70
CA GLY A 160 10.44 -7.15 -0.92
C GLY A 160 11.63 -8.08 -1.19
N VAL A 161 11.37 -9.39 -1.32
CA VAL A 161 12.40 -10.38 -1.70
C VAL A 161 12.92 -10.13 -3.12
N LEU A 162 12.02 -9.92 -4.09
CA LEU A 162 12.40 -9.64 -5.48
C LEU A 162 13.26 -8.37 -5.60
N TYR A 163 12.90 -7.28 -4.89
CA TYR A 163 13.74 -6.08 -4.84
C TYR A 163 15.12 -6.35 -4.25
N THR A 164 15.17 -7.13 -3.16
CA THR A 164 16.43 -7.49 -2.49
C THR A 164 17.34 -8.29 -3.44
N LEU A 165 16.80 -9.31 -4.11
CA LEU A 165 17.53 -10.10 -5.10
C LEU A 165 17.99 -9.26 -6.30
N GLY A 166 17.12 -8.37 -6.80
CA GLY A 166 17.49 -7.41 -7.82
C GLY A 166 18.69 -6.54 -7.41
N CYS A 167 18.71 -6.05 -6.17
CA CYS A 167 19.81 -5.24 -5.66
C CYS A 167 21.16 -5.98 -5.69
N LEU A 168 21.16 -7.30 -5.46
CA LEU A 168 22.37 -8.12 -5.56
C LEU A 168 22.92 -8.18 -6.98
N VAL A 169 22.03 -8.25 -7.99
CA VAL A 169 22.42 -8.20 -9.40
C VAL A 169 22.93 -6.82 -9.77
N PHE A 170 22.21 -5.75 -9.38
CA PHE A 170 22.58 -4.37 -9.64
C PHE A 170 23.94 -3.98 -9.04
N ALA A 171 24.29 -4.54 -7.88
CA ALA A 171 25.57 -4.28 -7.24
C ALA A 171 26.79 -4.83 -8.02
N ARG A 172 26.57 -5.71 -9.03
CA ARG A 172 27.61 -6.43 -9.79
C ARG A 172 27.69 -5.95 -11.25
N PRO A 173 28.34 -4.81 -11.55
CA PRO A 173 28.35 -4.21 -12.88
C PRO A 173 29.03 -5.05 -13.97
N SER A 174 29.82 -6.07 -13.62
CA SER A 174 30.47 -6.98 -14.56
C SER A 174 29.57 -8.13 -15.04
N PHE A 175 28.33 -8.24 -14.53
CA PHE A 175 27.43 -9.34 -14.85
C PHE A 175 26.80 -9.14 -16.24
N ARG A 176 26.82 -10.19 -17.08
CA ARG A 176 26.17 -10.16 -18.40
C ARG A 176 24.65 -10.01 -18.21
N PHE A 177 24.02 -9.16 -19.02
CA PHE A 177 22.60 -8.79 -18.87
C PHE A 177 22.23 -8.16 -17.51
N GLN A 178 23.18 -7.51 -16.82
CA GLN A 178 22.93 -6.92 -15.49
C GLN A 178 21.74 -5.94 -15.46
N ASN A 179 21.63 -5.01 -16.42
CA ASN A 179 20.54 -4.03 -16.47
C ASN A 179 19.18 -4.67 -16.74
N PRO A 180 19.01 -5.49 -17.82
CA PRO A 180 17.73 -6.13 -18.05
C PRO A 180 17.33 -7.06 -16.91
N ILE A 181 18.25 -7.82 -16.31
CA ILE A 181 17.90 -8.67 -15.16
C ILE A 181 17.44 -7.81 -13.96
N TRP A 182 18.14 -6.71 -13.68
CA TRP A 182 17.73 -5.74 -12.65
C TRP A 182 16.32 -5.19 -12.92
N HIS A 183 16.05 -4.71 -14.13
CA HIS A 183 14.74 -4.17 -14.49
C HIS A 183 13.64 -5.23 -14.48
N GLY A 184 13.97 -6.48 -14.82
CA GLY A 184 13.07 -7.62 -14.64
C GLY A 184 12.63 -7.79 -13.19
N PHE A 185 13.59 -7.81 -12.25
CA PHE A 185 13.27 -7.86 -10.82
C PHE A 185 12.44 -6.66 -10.35
N VAL A 186 12.79 -5.45 -10.77
CA VAL A 186 12.03 -4.23 -10.43
C VAL A 186 10.60 -4.30 -10.96
N LEU A 187 10.41 -4.76 -12.21
CA LEU A 187 9.08 -4.91 -12.82
C LEU A 187 8.24 -5.95 -12.09
N SER A 188 8.78 -7.15 -11.85
CA SER A 188 8.09 -8.22 -11.12
C SER A 188 7.74 -7.80 -9.69
N ALA A 189 8.67 -7.16 -8.97
CA ALA A 189 8.40 -6.66 -7.62
C ALA A 189 7.30 -5.58 -7.61
N SER A 190 7.31 -4.69 -8.61
CA SER A 190 6.27 -3.67 -8.77
C SER A 190 4.91 -4.27 -9.09
N ALA A 191 4.86 -5.35 -9.87
CA ALA A 191 3.63 -6.09 -10.13
C ALA A 191 3.06 -6.68 -8.83
N CYS A 192 3.90 -7.22 -7.95
CA CYS A 192 3.47 -7.67 -6.63
C CYS A 192 2.91 -6.52 -5.78
N CYS A 193 3.59 -5.37 -5.71
CA CYS A 193 3.08 -4.19 -5.00
C CYS A 193 1.74 -3.70 -5.59
N PHE A 194 1.62 -3.68 -6.91
CA PHE A 194 0.39 -3.35 -7.60
C PHE A 194 -0.75 -4.30 -7.23
N MET A 195 -0.53 -5.61 -7.27
CA MET A 195 -1.53 -6.61 -6.89
C MET A 195 -1.97 -6.45 -5.43
N ALA A 196 -1.04 -6.14 -4.52
CA ALA A 196 -1.37 -5.85 -3.13
C ALA A 196 -2.30 -4.63 -3.03
N VAL A 197 -1.95 -3.51 -3.65
CA VAL A 197 -2.77 -2.27 -3.63
C VAL A 197 -4.14 -2.54 -4.26
N ALA A 198 -4.20 -3.18 -5.43
CA ALA A 198 -5.44 -3.54 -6.11
C ALA A 198 -6.35 -4.42 -5.24
N ALA A 199 -5.80 -5.46 -4.62
CA ALA A 199 -6.56 -6.37 -3.77
C ALA A 199 -7.14 -5.67 -2.52
N THR A 200 -6.42 -4.70 -1.95
CA THR A 200 -6.95 -3.90 -0.83
C THR A 200 -8.17 -3.07 -1.23
N GLN A 201 -8.24 -2.55 -2.47
CA GLN A 201 -9.40 -1.82 -2.97
C GLN A 201 -10.66 -2.71 -3.04
N SER A 202 -10.49 -3.95 -3.51
CA SER A 202 -11.59 -4.92 -3.59
C SER A 202 -12.21 -5.22 -2.22
N GLN A 203 -11.42 -5.20 -1.15
CA GLN A 203 -11.91 -5.41 0.22
C GLN A 203 -12.67 -4.19 0.77
N ARG A 204 -12.33 -2.95 0.38
CA ARG A 204 -13.13 -1.76 0.73
C ARG A 204 -14.54 -1.84 0.14
N ILE A 205 -14.66 -2.31 -1.09
CA ILE A 205 -15.95 -2.42 -1.80
C ILE A 205 -16.87 -3.45 -1.15
N GLN A 206 -16.35 -4.42 -0.38
CA GLN A 206 -17.19 -5.38 0.35
C GLN A 206 -17.70 -4.86 1.70
N ILE A 207 -17.00 -3.90 2.32
CA ILE A 207 -17.40 -3.34 3.62
C ILE A 207 -18.39 -2.17 3.44
N SER A 208 -18.23 -1.36 2.38
CA SER A 208 -19.10 -0.22 2.09
C SER A 208 -20.60 -0.51 1.80
N PRO A 209 -21.01 -1.63 1.18
CA PRO A 209 -22.41 -1.91 0.83
C PRO A 209 -23.29 -2.16 2.06
N TYR A 210 -22.69 -2.57 3.19
CA TYR A 210 -23.41 -2.83 4.44
C TYR A 210 -23.55 -1.60 5.34
N THR A 211 -22.85 -0.50 5.05
CA THR A 211 -22.94 0.72 5.87
C THR A 211 -24.01 1.70 5.35
N SER A 212 -24.56 1.48 4.15
CA SER A 212 -25.53 2.40 3.51
C SER A 212 -26.95 1.83 3.34
N LEU A 213 -27.18 0.56 3.71
CA LEU A 213 -28.51 -0.04 3.75
C LEU A 213 -28.76 -0.52 5.18
N ASP A 214 -29.79 0.04 5.80
CA ASP A 214 -30.32 -0.28 7.13
C ASP A 214 -29.50 0.19 8.34
N MET A 215 -29.30 1.51 8.46
CA MET A 215 -29.56 2.10 9.78
C MET A 215 -31.06 2.36 9.81
N PRO A 216 -31.87 1.54 10.50
CA PRO A 216 -33.25 1.94 10.77
C PRO A 216 -33.20 3.33 11.42
N GLU A 217 -34.17 4.19 11.07
CA GLU A 217 -34.39 5.47 11.75
C GLU A 217 -34.18 5.31 13.25
N PRO A 218 -33.67 6.35 13.96
CA PRO A 218 -33.44 6.26 15.39
C PRO A 218 -34.69 5.70 16.06
N VAL A 219 -34.61 4.44 16.49
CA VAL A 219 -35.72 3.75 17.14
C VAL A 219 -36.01 4.58 18.37
N THR A 220 -37.12 5.31 18.31
CA THR A 220 -37.64 6.05 19.45
C THR A 220 -38.00 4.98 20.46
N THR A 221 -37.05 4.69 21.34
CA THR A 221 -37.17 3.63 22.33
C THR A 221 -38.17 4.15 23.36
N GLN A 222 -39.46 3.91 23.12
CA GLN A 222 -40.45 4.15 24.15
C GLN A 222 -40.27 3.08 25.21
N MET A 223 -39.76 3.51 26.36
CA MET A 223 -39.66 2.71 27.57
C MET A 223 -41.10 2.42 28.05
N LEU A 224 -41.66 1.30 27.59
CA LEU A 224 -42.95 0.80 28.04
C LEU A 224 -42.78 0.26 29.46
N ALA A 225 -43.09 1.12 30.42
CA ALA A 225 -43.15 0.94 31.87
C ALA A 225 -41.94 1.46 32.67
N PRO A 226 -42.19 2.13 33.82
CA PRO A 226 -41.14 2.53 34.74
C PRO A 226 -40.47 1.29 35.35
N VAL A 227 -39.14 1.32 35.41
CA VAL A 227 -38.34 0.35 36.17
C VAL A 227 -38.74 0.48 37.65
N PRO A 228 -39.28 -0.59 38.30
CA PRO A 228 -39.55 -0.54 39.73
C PRO A 228 -38.22 -0.44 40.50
N ALA A 229 -38.21 0.38 41.56
CA ALA A 229 -37.04 0.55 42.42
C ALA A 229 -36.59 -0.80 42.99
N CYS A 230 -35.30 -1.09 42.90
CA CYS A 230 -34.68 -2.30 43.44
C CYS A 230 -34.87 -2.37 44.96
N ASP A 231 -35.56 -3.41 45.45
CA ASP A 231 -35.43 -3.88 46.82
C ASP A 231 -34.52 -5.12 46.82
N ASN A 232 -33.52 -5.03 47.70
CA ASN A 232 -32.43 -5.92 48.05
C ASN A 232 -32.47 -7.39 47.52
N ASN A 233 -31.35 -7.76 46.87
CA ASN A 233 -30.79 -9.11 46.81
C ASN A 233 -31.50 -10.18 45.97
N GLN A 234 -32.24 -9.80 44.92
CA GLN A 234 -32.76 -10.77 43.94
C GLN A 234 -32.28 -10.47 42.52
N MET A 235 -31.79 -11.52 41.85
CA MET A 235 -31.40 -11.53 40.44
C MET A 235 -32.69 -11.53 39.59
N ILE A 236 -33.14 -10.36 39.15
CA ILE A 236 -34.34 -10.25 38.31
C ILE A 236 -33.92 -10.38 36.84
N VAL A 237 -34.21 -11.53 36.24
CA VAL A 237 -34.14 -11.73 34.80
C VAL A 237 -35.45 -11.23 34.20
N GLN A 238 -35.48 -9.98 33.71
CA GLN A 238 -36.61 -9.49 32.94
C GLN A 238 -36.31 -9.60 31.44
N PRO A 239 -37.12 -10.34 30.66
CA PRO A 239 -37.04 -10.30 29.21
C PRO A 239 -37.57 -8.95 28.73
N LEU A 240 -36.70 -8.13 28.13
CA LEU A 240 -37.13 -6.97 27.35
C LEU A 240 -37.59 -7.47 25.99
N THR A 241 -38.90 -7.46 25.77
CA THR A 241 -39.48 -7.79 24.47
C THR A 241 -39.49 -6.52 23.62
N PHE A 242 -38.60 -6.45 22.63
CA PHE A 242 -38.63 -5.37 21.64
C PHE A 242 -39.64 -5.74 20.55
N GLN A 243 -40.67 -4.89 20.38
CA GLN A 243 -41.62 -5.03 19.28
C GLN A 243 -41.28 -4.00 18.19
N HIS A 244 -41.18 -4.47 16.95
CA HIS A 244 -41.10 -3.59 15.78
C HIS A 244 -42.48 -2.94 15.57
N ALA A 245 -42.57 -1.62 15.63
CA ALA A 245 -43.84 -0.87 15.62
C ALA A 245 -44.70 -1.04 14.36
N GLN A 246 -44.22 -1.75 13.33
CA GLN A 246 -44.95 -1.94 12.07
C GLN A 246 -45.46 -3.36 11.83
N ASN A 247 -44.85 -4.40 12.41
CA ASN A 247 -45.22 -5.78 12.13
C ASN A 247 -45.19 -6.55 13.45
N ASN A 248 -46.34 -7.09 13.87
CA ASN A 248 -46.57 -7.72 15.18
C ASN A 248 -45.83 -9.08 15.35
N HIS A 249 -44.68 -9.25 14.70
CA HIS A 249 -43.82 -10.40 14.77
C HIS A 249 -42.62 -10.09 15.71
N PRO A 250 -42.34 -10.94 16.70
CA PRO A 250 -41.22 -10.71 17.61
C PRO A 250 -39.89 -10.91 16.88
N CYS A 251 -39.13 -9.82 16.68
CA CYS A 251 -37.76 -9.85 16.20
C CYS A 251 -36.81 -9.92 17.40
N ALA A 252 -36.37 -11.13 17.74
CA ALA A 252 -35.32 -11.47 18.69
C ALA A 252 -35.54 -11.05 20.17
N THR A 253 -35.52 -12.05 21.06
CA THR A 253 -35.46 -11.84 22.51
C THR A 253 -33.99 -11.76 22.93
N PHE A 254 -33.55 -10.60 23.43
CA PHE A 254 -32.24 -10.44 24.07
C PHE A 254 -32.41 -10.44 25.59
N THR A 255 -31.74 -11.35 26.27
CA THR A 255 -31.64 -11.36 27.73
C THR A 255 -30.38 -10.61 28.13
N ILE A 256 -30.51 -9.40 28.66
CA ILE A 256 -29.39 -8.69 29.27
C ILE A 256 -29.31 -9.11 30.73
N VAL A 257 -28.20 -9.72 31.12
CA VAL A 257 -27.89 -9.99 32.53
C VAL A 257 -27.07 -8.80 33.03
N ALA A 258 -27.68 -7.96 33.88
CA ALA A 258 -26.95 -6.90 34.57
C ALA A 258 -26.25 -7.50 35.80
N PHE A 259 -24.96 -7.23 35.94
CA PHE A 259 -24.18 -7.58 37.14
C PHE A 259 -24.01 -6.33 38.00
N ASP A 260 -24.22 -6.48 39.31
CA ASP A 260 -23.92 -5.43 40.27
C ASP A 260 -22.39 -5.30 40.43
N SER A 261 -21.89 -4.11 40.14
CA SER A 261 -20.46 -3.76 40.22
C SER A 261 -19.87 -3.82 41.63
N SER A 262 -20.67 -4.04 42.68
CA SER A 262 -20.16 -4.22 44.05
C SER A 262 -19.71 -5.65 44.40
N THR A 263 -19.66 -6.57 43.42
CA THR A 263 -19.24 -7.98 43.62
C THR A 263 -18.04 -8.43 42.77
N LEU A 264 -17.20 -7.51 42.29
CA LEU A 264 -15.86 -7.81 41.73
C LEU A 264 -14.76 -7.16 42.57
#